data_AF-A0AAE1QKU6-F1
#
_entry.id   AF-A0AAE1QKU6-F1
#
_cell.length_a   1.000
_cell.length_b   1.000
_cell.length_c   1.000
_cell.angle_alpha   90.00
_cell.angle_beta   90.00
_cell.angle_gamma   90.00
#
_symmetry.space_group_name_H-M   'P 1'
#
loop_
_entity.id
_entity.type
_entity.pdbx_description
1 polymer ?
#
loop_
_entity_poly.entity_id
_entity_poly.type
_entity_poly.pdbx_seq_one_letter_code
_entity_poly.pdbx_strand_id
1 'polypeptide(L)'
;MSEDIDSLQEDGDDYYTFLNIARTATDEEINNAYRRLSRLYHPDKHTDPGRKAEAELLFSKTKKAYEVLSDGHKRAIYDNLGTAGLETQGWEVVQRTKTPHEIREEYERLAREREDRRLQQRTNPKSSVNITVNATDLFSIYDDDPPFLDLRDLFGIPHIEISGMNLNQSIEAPLTNRDTAILSGNLSSHNGNGNGGINCSIRRVTSDKGWGEVEVGAGNGLSLAAKGFRNFSRGVFGNGSVLTHFTPNGLRVGTVATLANQLDQHTVGYLTWRAGMQSGMNTMIIRDTPALRVVLSAYIGIPHTYLALSYTHKIVEHEAKVKLVGKAGTFGAVVEYGAEKKVSQNSSLSASLAIGVPTGIHLKLKLHRASQTYGATILLCEEILPAPIIYGSVVPLVGWLALQKLIIQPYLRQQRQAEVVKQRQANKTRLLEKRREATAAVELMRETVRRIVDQEEARKGLVILQGWYGQLVAEGKDEEALSPEVVDVTIQLQCLVKDSRLILQDSSKCSLPGLYDPCPGEDKTLRVRYLFHAVTHEVTIKDNESLRIPKQSHRLET
;
A
#
# COMPACT_ATOMS: atom_id res chain seq x y z
N MET A 1 11.65 -10.69 18.22
CA MET A 1 11.52 -9.99 16.92
C MET A 1 12.29 -10.78 15.85
N SER A 2 11.98 -12.08 15.77
CA SER A 2 12.76 -13.10 15.04
C SER A 2 11.83 -14.12 14.37
N GLU A 3 10.56 -13.78 14.16
CA GLU A 3 9.53 -14.68 13.62
C GLU A 3 9.19 -14.39 12.14
N ASP A 4 9.75 -13.33 11.54
CA ASP A 4 9.35 -12.88 10.19
C ASP A 4 10.32 -13.29 9.05
N ILE A 5 11.32 -14.15 9.29
CA ILE A 5 12.31 -14.55 8.27
C ILE A 5 11.95 -15.91 7.62
N ASP A 6 11.03 -16.68 8.20
CA ASP A 6 10.75 -18.06 7.76
C ASP A 6 9.82 -18.17 6.54
N SER A 7 9.29 -17.04 6.02
CA SER A 7 8.27 -17.03 4.97
C SER A 7 8.80 -16.75 3.55
N LEU A 8 10.10 -16.83 3.31
CA LEU A 8 10.72 -16.54 2.00
C LEU A 8 11.39 -17.78 1.37
N GLN A 9 10.91 -18.97 1.71
CA GLN A 9 11.36 -20.20 1.08
C GLN A 9 10.66 -20.38 -0.27
N GLU A 10 11.42 -20.50 -1.35
CA GLU A 10 10.87 -20.88 -2.66
C GLU A 10 10.17 -22.25 -2.51
N ASP A 11 8.83 -22.26 -2.59
CA ASP A 11 7.95 -23.40 -2.33
C ASP A 11 8.22 -24.66 -3.19
N GLY A 12 9.16 -24.61 -4.15
CA GLY A 12 9.43 -25.67 -5.11
C GLY A 12 10.74 -26.46 -4.94
N ASP A 13 11.67 -26.05 -4.06
CA ASP A 13 13.04 -26.62 -4.03
C ASP A 13 13.65 -26.77 -2.62
N ASP A 14 12.84 -27.08 -1.60
CA ASP A 14 13.40 -27.47 -0.29
C ASP A 14 13.95 -28.91 -0.29
N TYR A 15 15.24 -29.07 0.01
CA TYR A 15 15.94 -30.36 -0.02
C TYR A 15 15.51 -31.28 1.12
N TYR A 16 15.15 -30.74 2.29
CA TYR A 16 14.64 -31.55 3.40
C TYR A 16 13.27 -32.14 3.05
N THR A 17 12.40 -31.31 2.49
CA THR A 17 11.07 -31.73 2.03
C THR A 17 11.16 -32.71 0.85
N PHE A 18 12.04 -32.46 -0.12
CA PHE A 18 12.24 -33.37 -1.26
C PHE A 18 12.66 -34.78 -0.83
N LEU A 19 13.53 -34.89 0.18
CA LEU A 19 13.93 -36.18 0.75
C LEU A 19 12.92 -36.74 1.80
N ASN A 20 11.91 -35.94 2.15
CA ASN A 20 10.93 -36.16 3.22
C ASN A 20 11.59 -36.49 4.58
N ILE A 21 12.47 -35.61 5.04
CA ILE A 21 13.17 -35.72 6.33
C ILE A 21 13.04 -34.42 7.13
N ALA A 22 13.19 -34.50 8.46
CA ALA A 22 13.18 -33.32 9.31
C ALA A 22 14.46 -32.50 9.15
N ARG A 23 14.40 -31.18 9.41
CA ARG A 23 15.60 -30.31 9.42
C ARG A 23 16.64 -30.75 10.45
N THR A 24 16.20 -31.37 11.55
CA THR A 24 17.05 -31.93 12.60
C THR A 24 17.50 -33.37 12.32
N ALA A 25 17.29 -33.89 11.10
CA ALA A 25 17.62 -35.28 10.75
C ALA A 25 19.11 -35.58 10.94
N THR A 26 19.40 -36.80 11.40
CA THR A 26 20.77 -37.29 11.55
C THR A 26 21.36 -37.71 10.20
N ASP A 27 22.69 -37.80 10.12
CA ASP A 27 23.36 -38.21 8.88
C ASP A 27 22.96 -39.62 8.43
N GLU A 28 22.58 -40.49 9.37
CA GLU A 28 22.03 -41.82 9.09
C GLU A 28 20.66 -41.73 8.39
N GLU A 29 19.78 -40.84 8.84
CA GLU A 29 18.46 -40.62 8.23
C GLU A 29 18.59 -40.04 6.82
N ILE A 30 19.51 -39.09 6.62
CA ILE A 30 19.82 -38.50 5.31
C ILE A 30 20.33 -39.58 4.35
N ASN A 31 21.27 -40.42 4.79
CA ASN A 31 21.80 -41.54 4.01
C ASN A 31 20.72 -42.55 3.62
N ASN A 32 19.84 -42.89 4.55
CA ASN A 32 18.75 -43.84 4.31
C ASN A 32 17.74 -43.28 3.30
N ALA A 33 17.36 -42.01 3.41
CA ALA A 33 16.47 -41.34 2.48
C ALA A 33 17.07 -41.28 1.06
N TYR A 34 18.34 -40.91 0.95
CA TYR A 34 19.07 -40.89 -0.33
C TYR A 34 19.13 -42.28 -0.99
N ARG A 35 19.50 -43.33 -0.25
CA ARG A 35 19.56 -44.70 -0.79
C ARG A 35 18.20 -45.18 -1.32
N ARG A 36 17.10 -44.79 -0.67
CA ARG A 36 15.74 -45.13 -1.08
C ARG A 36 15.38 -44.44 -2.39
N LEU A 37 15.49 -43.12 -2.46
CA LEU A 37 15.11 -42.33 -3.64
C LEU A 37 16.05 -42.61 -4.83
N SER A 38 17.34 -42.81 -4.59
CA SER A 38 18.29 -43.21 -5.64
C SER A 38 17.97 -44.57 -6.26
N ARG A 39 17.47 -45.54 -5.47
CA ARG A 39 17.00 -46.83 -6.02
C ARG A 39 15.70 -46.71 -6.80
N LEU A 40 14.91 -45.68 -6.55
CA LEU A 40 13.63 -45.41 -7.21
C LEU A 40 13.86 -44.73 -8.57
N TYR A 41 14.73 -43.73 -8.60
CA TYR A 41 15.02 -42.93 -9.79
C TYR A 41 16.27 -43.37 -10.57
N HIS A 42 16.83 -44.55 -10.31
CA HIS A 42 18.03 -45.02 -11.02
C HIS A 42 17.75 -45.22 -12.53
N PRO A 43 18.56 -44.66 -13.45
CA PRO A 43 18.29 -44.74 -14.89
C PRO A 43 18.26 -46.17 -15.43
N ASP A 44 19.05 -47.09 -14.86
CA ASP A 44 19.07 -48.50 -15.31
C ASP A 44 17.79 -49.29 -15.02
N LYS A 45 16.91 -48.81 -14.14
CA LYS A 45 15.63 -49.47 -13.87
C LYS A 45 14.55 -49.12 -14.89
N HIS A 46 14.78 -48.08 -15.69
CA HIS A 46 13.78 -47.53 -16.61
C HIS A 46 14.24 -47.82 -18.05
N THR A 47 13.52 -48.72 -18.72
CA THR A 47 13.89 -49.20 -20.08
C THR A 47 13.43 -48.23 -21.18
N ASP A 48 12.36 -47.47 -20.95
CA ASP A 48 11.83 -46.51 -21.91
C ASP A 48 12.71 -45.25 -21.99
N PRO A 49 13.05 -44.76 -23.19
CA PRO A 49 13.97 -43.62 -23.36
C PRO A 49 13.45 -42.31 -22.74
N GLY A 50 12.14 -42.06 -22.75
CA GLY A 50 11.53 -40.89 -22.10
C GLY A 50 11.60 -40.95 -20.57
N ARG A 51 11.22 -42.11 -19.99
CA ARG A 51 11.29 -42.35 -18.55
C ARG A 51 12.71 -42.35 -18.02
N LYS A 52 13.67 -42.81 -18.82
CA LYS A 52 15.08 -42.81 -18.47
C LYS A 52 15.64 -41.40 -18.30
N ALA A 53 15.28 -40.47 -19.20
CA ALA A 53 15.70 -39.08 -19.11
C ALA A 53 15.10 -38.36 -17.87
N GLU A 54 13.83 -38.63 -17.57
CA GLU A 54 13.16 -38.07 -16.38
C GLU A 54 13.70 -38.66 -15.07
N ALA A 55 13.99 -39.96 -15.06
CA ALA A 55 14.64 -40.62 -13.95
C ALA A 55 16.04 -40.04 -13.70
N GLU A 56 16.81 -39.75 -14.75
CA GLU A 56 18.12 -39.10 -14.66
C GLU A 56 18.04 -37.70 -14.03
N LEU A 57 17.05 -36.88 -14.39
CA LEU A 57 16.81 -35.57 -13.77
C LEU A 57 16.50 -35.68 -12.27
N LEU A 58 15.56 -36.55 -11.89
CA LEU A 58 15.20 -36.76 -10.48
C LEU A 58 16.33 -37.39 -9.66
N PHE A 59 17.11 -38.29 -10.28
CA PHE A 59 18.31 -38.87 -9.69
C PHE A 59 19.36 -37.80 -9.42
N SER A 60 19.61 -36.92 -10.39
CA SER A 60 20.51 -35.77 -10.22
C SER A 60 20.05 -34.85 -9.10
N LYS A 61 18.75 -34.54 -9.02
CA LYS A 61 18.16 -33.73 -7.93
C LYS A 61 18.32 -34.41 -6.57
N THR A 62 18.08 -35.73 -6.49
CA THR A 62 18.27 -36.55 -5.29
C THR A 62 19.72 -36.55 -4.83
N LYS A 63 20.66 -36.66 -5.77
CA LYS A 63 22.10 -36.58 -5.52
C LYS A 63 22.53 -35.20 -5.03
N LYS A 64 22.05 -34.12 -5.65
CA LYS A 64 22.32 -32.74 -5.24
C LYS A 64 21.81 -32.46 -3.83
N ALA A 65 20.59 -32.89 -3.50
CA ALA A 65 20.05 -32.76 -2.14
C ALA A 65 20.92 -33.49 -1.10
N TYR A 66 21.35 -34.71 -1.41
CA TYR A 66 22.26 -35.46 -0.54
C TYR A 66 23.63 -34.80 -0.38
N GLU A 67 24.26 -34.32 -1.46
CA GLU A 67 25.56 -33.63 -1.42
C GLU A 67 25.54 -32.36 -0.56
N VAL A 68 24.43 -31.65 -0.55
CA VAL A 68 24.26 -30.43 0.25
C VAL A 68 24.00 -30.78 1.72
N LEU A 69 23.10 -31.72 1.99
CA LEU A 69 22.69 -32.02 3.37
C LEU A 69 23.67 -32.95 4.12
N SER A 70 24.48 -33.74 3.40
CA SER A 70 25.50 -34.61 4.02
C SER A 70 26.78 -33.87 4.41
N ASP A 71 27.05 -32.72 3.79
CA ASP A 71 28.20 -31.87 4.12
C ASP A 71 27.78 -30.85 5.18
N GLY A 72 28.31 -30.96 6.39
CA GLY A 72 27.96 -30.08 7.52
C GLY A 72 28.17 -28.59 7.23
N HIS A 73 29.11 -28.22 6.36
CA HIS A 73 29.33 -26.82 5.98
C HIS A 73 28.27 -26.32 4.99
N LYS A 74 27.97 -27.12 3.94
CA LYS A 74 26.94 -26.78 2.96
C LYS A 74 25.54 -26.80 3.57
N ARG A 75 25.28 -27.75 4.47
CA ARG A 75 24.04 -27.83 5.25
C ARG A 75 23.85 -26.57 6.10
N ALA A 76 24.89 -26.11 6.80
CA ALA A 76 24.83 -24.87 7.57
C ALA A 76 24.57 -23.64 6.68
N ILE A 77 25.19 -23.56 5.50
CA ILE A 77 24.93 -22.47 4.54
C ILE A 77 23.47 -22.54 4.05
N TYR A 78 23.00 -23.73 3.70
CA TYR A 78 21.64 -23.97 3.25
C TYR A 78 20.58 -23.64 4.31
N ASP A 79 20.83 -24.02 5.56
CA ASP A 79 19.92 -23.76 6.68
C ASP A 79 19.80 -22.25 6.97
N ASN A 80 20.87 -21.48 6.76
CA ASN A 80 20.88 -20.04 7.03
C ASN A 80 20.45 -19.18 5.83
N LEU A 81 20.78 -19.60 4.60
CA LEU A 81 20.65 -18.76 3.39
C LEU A 81 19.82 -19.42 2.27
N GLY A 82 19.32 -20.63 2.49
CA GLY A 82 18.55 -21.40 1.50
C GLY A 82 19.39 -21.86 0.30
N THR A 83 18.71 -22.25 -0.79
CA THR A 83 19.32 -22.63 -2.08
C THR A 83 20.26 -21.55 -2.61
N ALA A 84 19.90 -20.28 -2.42
CA ALA A 84 20.67 -19.10 -2.85
C ALA A 84 22.07 -19.03 -2.23
N GLY A 85 22.25 -19.49 -0.99
CA GLY A 85 23.56 -19.52 -0.31
C GLY A 85 24.56 -20.48 -0.96
N LEU A 86 24.07 -21.56 -1.59
CA LEU A 86 24.91 -22.61 -2.19
C LEU A 86 25.46 -22.24 -3.57
N GLU A 87 24.80 -21.32 -4.27
CA GLU A 87 25.19 -20.86 -5.61
C GLU A 87 26.28 -19.76 -5.55
N THR A 88 26.64 -19.29 -4.36
CA THR A 88 27.52 -18.13 -4.11
C THR A 88 29.03 -18.50 -4.15
N GLN A 89 29.48 -19.34 -5.09
CA GLN A 89 30.91 -19.50 -5.42
C GLN A 89 31.24 -18.75 -6.72
N GLY A 90 31.21 -17.41 -6.64
CA GLY A 90 31.52 -16.50 -7.74
C GLY A 90 30.68 -15.22 -7.61
N TRP A 91 31.33 -14.07 -7.42
CA TRP A 91 30.64 -12.79 -7.29
C TRP A 91 29.87 -12.40 -8.56
N GLU A 92 28.58 -12.12 -8.42
CA GLU A 92 27.94 -10.84 -8.81
C GLU A 92 26.57 -10.75 -8.11
N VAL A 93 26.48 -9.88 -7.11
CA VAL A 93 25.21 -9.56 -6.43
C VAL A 93 24.38 -8.71 -7.39
N VAL A 94 23.67 -9.39 -8.28
CA VAL A 94 22.42 -8.90 -8.86
C VAL A 94 21.34 -9.86 -8.37
N GLN A 95 20.44 -9.35 -7.53
CA GLN A 95 19.28 -10.10 -7.07
C GLN A 95 18.52 -10.65 -8.29
N ARG A 96 18.48 -11.98 -8.44
CA ARG A 96 17.70 -12.66 -9.48
C ARG A 96 16.69 -13.60 -8.83
N THR A 97 15.68 -13.02 -8.21
CA THR A 97 14.42 -13.71 -7.86
C THR A 97 13.30 -13.42 -8.88
N LYS A 98 13.66 -13.03 -10.11
CA LYS A 98 12.71 -12.78 -11.21
C LYS A 98 13.19 -13.46 -12.49
N THR A 99 12.25 -14.05 -13.23
CA THR A 99 12.56 -14.67 -14.53
C THR A 99 13.13 -13.61 -15.51
N PRO A 100 13.92 -13.97 -16.54
CA PRO A 100 14.50 -12.99 -17.48
C PRO A 100 13.47 -12.07 -18.15
N HIS A 101 12.23 -12.56 -18.31
CA HIS A 101 11.11 -11.80 -18.83
C HIS A 101 10.53 -10.82 -17.79
N GLU A 102 10.36 -11.24 -16.55
CA GLU A 102 9.91 -10.38 -15.45
C GLU A 102 10.97 -9.34 -15.05
N ILE A 103 12.26 -9.67 -15.15
CA ILE A 103 13.35 -8.69 -15.01
C ILE A 103 13.24 -7.65 -16.13
N ARG A 104 12.96 -8.07 -17.37
CA ARG A 104 12.79 -7.14 -18.49
C ARG A 104 11.54 -6.28 -18.32
N GLU A 105 10.40 -6.85 -17.92
CA GLU A 105 9.16 -6.11 -17.67
C GLU A 105 9.26 -5.19 -16.45
N GLU A 106 9.89 -5.63 -15.36
CA GLU A 106 10.11 -4.78 -14.20
C GLU A 106 11.15 -3.70 -14.52
N TYR A 107 12.21 -4.03 -15.26
CA TYR A 107 13.17 -3.03 -15.71
C TYR A 107 12.50 -2.00 -16.62
N GLU A 108 11.64 -2.42 -17.55
CA GLU A 108 10.82 -1.53 -18.37
C GLU A 108 9.84 -0.71 -17.53
N ARG A 109 9.21 -1.30 -16.51
CA ARG A 109 8.31 -0.61 -15.59
C ARG A 109 9.04 0.41 -14.73
N LEU A 110 10.16 0.03 -14.12
CA LEU A 110 11.05 0.91 -13.35
C LEU A 110 11.69 1.97 -14.23
N ALA A 111 12.01 1.66 -15.49
CA ALA A 111 12.51 2.64 -16.45
C ALA A 111 11.44 3.66 -16.81
N ARG A 112 10.19 3.23 -17.11
CA ARG A 112 9.05 4.13 -17.31
C ARG A 112 8.74 4.95 -16.06
N GLU A 113 8.72 4.33 -14.87
CA GLU A 113 8.51 5.06 -13.61
C GLU A 113 9.66 6.03 -13.30
N ARG A 114 10.91 5.70 -13.60
CA ARG A 114 12.05 6.62 -13.49
C ARG A 114 11.96 7.73 -14.52
N GLU A 115 11.53 7.43 -15.73
CA GLU A 115 11.35 8.42 -16.80
C GLU A 115 10.20 9.37 -16.46
N ASP A 116 9.06 8.85 -16.02
CA ASP A 116 7.93 9.61 -15.49
C ASP A 116 8.32 10.43 -14.26
N ARG A 117 9.05 9.85 -13.29
CA ARG A 117 9.61 10.61 -12.16
C ARG A 117 10.61 11.65 -12.61
N ARG A 118 11.42 11.39 -13.64
CA ARG A 118 12.37 12.36 -14.19
C ARG A 118 11.62 13.50 -14.89
N LEU A 119 10.55 13.21 -15.61
CA LEU A 119 9.66 14.21 -16.22
C LEU A 119 8.89 15.01 -15.16
N GLN A 120 8.41 14.36 -14.09
CA GLN A 120 7.78 15.00 -12.92
C GLN A 120 8.78 15.76 -12.03
N GLN A 121 10.07 15.41 -12.04
CA GLN A 121 11.12 16.20 -11.40
C GLN A 121 11.48 17.45 -12.22
N ARG A 122 11.35 17.36 -13.56
CA ARG A 122 11.55 18.50 -14.46
C ARG A 122 10.43 19.53 -14.37
N THR A 123 9.23 19.11 -13.98
CA THR A 123 8.11 20.02 -13.71
C THR A 123 7.38 19.52 -12.48
N ASN A 124 7.42 20.29 -11.38
CA ASN A 124 6.66 19.99 -10.17
C ASN A 124 5.38 20.85 -10.14
N PRO A 125 4.31 20.47 -10.88
CA PRO A 125 3.08 21.24 -10.90
C PRO A 125 2.39 21.11 -9.56
N LYS A 126 2.08 22.23 -8.93
CA LYS A 126 1.20 22.32 -7.76
C LYS A 126 -0.05 23.06 -8.18
N SER A 127 -1.21 22.52 -7.82
CA SER A 127 -2.50 23.15 -8.10
C SER A 127 -3.38 23.11 -6.87
N SER A 128 -4.08 24.20 -6.60
CA SER A 128 -5.14 24.25 -5.60
C SER A 128 -6.38 24.86 -6.21
N VAL A 129 -7.47 24.10 -6.24
CA VAL A 129 -8.80 24.55 -6.66
C VAL A 129 -9.67 24.59 -5.41
N ASN A 130 -10.31 25.71 -5.11
CA ASN A 130 -11.26 25.82 -4.02
C ASN A 130 -12.54 26.48 -4.54
N ILE A 131 -13.67 25.81 -4.37
CA ILE A 131 -14.99 26.34 -4.72
C ILE A 131 -15.69 26.71 -3.42
N THR A 132 -16.31 27.88 -3.38
CA THR A 132 -17.12 28.35 -2.26
C THR A 132 -18.58 28.31 -2.69
N VAL A 133 -19.41 27.63 -1.91
CA VAL A 133 -20.83 27.43 -2.18
C VAL A 133 -21.63 28.05 -1.04
N ASN A 134 -22.61 28.90 -1.34
CA ASN A 134 -23.60 29.36 -0.38
C ASN A 134 -24.79 28.41 -0.43
N ALA A 135 -25.07 27.79 0.72
CA ALA A 135 -26.19 26.89 0.93
C ALA A 135 -27.02 27.31 2.15
N THR A 136 -27.01 28.61 2.47
CA THR A 136 -27.70 29.18 3.63
C THR A 136 -29.22 28.94 3.57
N ASP A 137 -29.80 28.99 2.36
CA ASP A 137 -31.21 28.72 2.08
C ASP A 137 -31.68 27.30 2.47
N LEU A 138 -30.76 26.36 2.72
CA LEU A 138 -31.10 25.05 3.28
C LEU A 138 -31.54 25.11 4.74
N PHE A 139 -31.12 26.14 5.48
CA PHE A 139 -31.27 26.22 6.93
C PHE A 139 -31.92 27.51 7.42
N SER A 140 -31.91 28.57 6.62
CA SER A 140 -32.68 29.79 6.82
C SER A 140 -33.56 30.03 5.60
N ILE A 141 -34.79 29.51 5.65
CA ILE A 141 -35.84 29.95 4.74
C ILE A 141 -36.18 31.37 5.20
N TYR A 142 -35.97 32.37 4.35
CA TYR A 142 -36.32 33.75 4.69
C TYR A 142 -37.83 33.81 4.98
N ASP A 143 -38.20 34.05 6.24
CA ASP A 143 -39.59 34.11 6.70
C ASP A 143 -40.34 35.38 6.21
N ASP A 144 -39.69 36.27 5.45
CA ASP A 144 -40.18 37.65 5.21
C ASP A 144 -40.54 38.03 3.76
N ASP A 145 -40.33 37.17 2.75
CA ASP A 145 -40.70 37.53 1.36
C ASP A 145 -42.12 37.03 0.99
N PRO A 146 -43.06 37.92 0.61
CA PRO A 146 -44.38 37.51 0.14
C PRO A 146 -44.26 36.71 -1.17
N PRO A 147 -45.13 35.71 -1.42
CA PRO A 147 -44.94 34.71 -2.45
C PRO A 147 -45.15 35.32 -3.83
N PHE A 148 -44.09 35.80 -4.47
CA PHE A 148 -44.07 35.98 -5.90
C PHE A 148 -43.63 34.65 -6.53
N LEU A 149 -44.55 34.02 -7.25
CA LEU A 149 -44.42 32.67 -7.82
C LEU A 149 -43.11 32.48 -8.61
N ASP A 150 -42.11 31.85 -7.99
CA ASP A 150 -41.11 31.06 -8.71
C ASP A 150 -41.54 29.58 -8.72
N LEU A 151 -41.48 28.95 -9.89
CA LEU A 151 -41.92 27.56 -10.08
C LEU A 151 -41.09 26.56 -9.26
N ARG A 152 -39.91 26.96 -8.77
CA ARG A 152 -39.01 26.16 -7.92
C ARG A 152 -39.45 26.08 -6.46
N ASP A 153 -40.07 27.13 -5.92
CA ASP A 153 -40.60 27.12 -4.54
C ASP A 153 -41.78 26.15 -4.40
N LEU A 154 -42.51 25.92 -5.49
CA LEU A 154 -43.56 24.90 -5.56
C LEU A 154 -43.03 23.46 -5.37
N PHE A 155 -41.75 23.23 -5.68
CA PHE A 155 -41.06 21.94 -5.51
C PHE A 155 -40.07 21.94 -4.32
N GLY A 156 -39.97 23.04 -3.57
CA GLY A 156 -39.09 23.17 -2.39
C GLY A 156 -37.61 22.97 -2.70
N ILE A 157 -37.13 23.37 -3.89
CA ILE A 157 -35.73 23.19 -4.29
C ILE A 157 -34.91 24.39 -3.79
N PRO A 158 -33.97 24.20 -2.84
CA PRO A 158 -33.19 25.29 -2.25
C PRO A 158 -32.28 25.97 -3.27
N HIS A 159 -32.08 27.29 -3.17
CA HIS A 159 -31.12 28.01 -4.00
C HIS A 159 -29.70 27.77 -3.49
N ILE A 160 -28.93 26.99 -4.25
CA ILE A 160 -27.50 26.75 -3.97
C ILE A 160 -26.71 27.53 -5.00
N GLU A 161 -25.96 28.54 -4.54
CA GLU A 161 -25.18 29.41 -5.41
C GLU A 161 -23.68 29.23 -5.21
N ILE A 162 -22.91 29.33 -6.29
CA ILE A 162 -21.45 29.36 -6.22
C ILE A 162 -21.03 30.81 -5.91
N SER A 163 -20.75 31.10 -4.64
CA SER A 163 -20.31 32.43 -4.19
C SER A 163 -18.88 32.75 -4.61
N GLY A 164 -18.07 31.75 -4.93
CA GLY A 164 -16.73 32.02 -5.45
C GLY A 164 -15.94 30.79 -5.85
N MET A 165 -14.84 31.06 -6.57
CA MET A 165 -13.88 30.07 -7.00
C MET A 165 -12.48 30.64 -6.87
N ASN A 166 -11.54 29.87 -6.31
CA ASN A 166 -10.14 30.22 -6.21
C ASN A 166 -9.29 29.11 -6.84
N LEU A 167 -8.46 29.44 -7.80
CA LEU A 167 -7.56 28.56 -8.51
C LEU A 167 -6.15 29.13 -8.40
N ASN A 168 -5.24 28.39 -7.76
CA ASN A 168 -3.80 28.69 -7.81
C ASN A 168 -3.10 27.54 -8.51
N GLN A 169 -2.26 27.85 -9.49
CA GLN A 169 -1.45 26.89 -10.21
C GLN A 169 -0.01 27.38 -10.24
N SER A 170 0.95 26.50 -10.00
CA SER A 170 2.37 26.83 -10.11
C SER A 170 3.15 25.67 -10.70
N ILE A 171 4.08 25.96 -11.59
CA ILE A 171 4.99 25.00 -12.20
C ILE A 171 6.41 25.47 -11.89
N GLU A 172 7.18 24.63 -11.23
CA GLU A 172 8.61 24.84 -10.98
C GLU A 172 9.42 24.02 -11.99
N ALA A 173 10.29 24.68 -12.75
CA ALA A 173 11.14 24.08 -13.77
C ALA A 173 12.63 24.39 -13.48
N PRO A 174 13.45 23.41 -13.08
CA PRO A 174 14.88 23.61 -12.91
C PRO A 174 15.54 23.80 -14.27
N LEU A 175 16.09 24.99 -14.53
CA LEU A 175 16.81 25.31 -15.76
C LEU A 175 18.26 24.83 -15.69
N THR A 176 18.89 24.98 -14.53
CA THR A 176 20.25 24.49 -14.24
C THR A 176 20.31 23.93 -12.81
N ASN A 177 21.47 23.41 -12.39
CA ASN A 177 21.67 22.95 -11.01
C ASN A 177 21.55 24.07 -9.96
N ARG A 178 21.56 25.35 -10.37
CA ARG A 178 21.44 26.51 -9.48
C ARG A 178 20.23 27.39 -9.77
N ASP A 179 19.72 27.38 -10.99
CA ASP A 179 18.65 28.26 -11.45
C ASP A 179 17.35 27.48 -11.67
N THR A 180 16.27 27.96 -11.07
CA THR A 180 14.92 27.41 -11.19
C THR A 180 13.97 28.51 -11.66
N ALA A 181 13.28 28.28 -12.76
CA ALA A 181 12.19 29.13 -13.21
C ALA A 181 10.88 28.66 -12.58
N ILE A 182 10.04 29.59 -12.13
CA ILE A 182 8.74 29.31 -11.54
C ILE A 182 7.72 30.13 -12.30
N LEU A 183 6.73 29.47 -12.85
CA LEU A 183 5.56 30.11 -13.44
C LEU A 183 4.36 29.80 -12.55
N SER A 184 3.66 30.83 -12.10
CA SER A 184 2.47 30.67 -11.28
C SER A 184 1.34 31.57 -11.76
N GLY A 185 0.12 31.12 -11.57
CA GLY A 185 -1.09 31.87 -11.87
C GLY A 185 -2.09 31.69 -10.74
N ASN A 186 -2.77 32.77 -10.39
CA ASN A 186 -3.86 32.77 -9.43
C ASN A 186 -5.09 33.40 -10.07
N LEU A 187 -6.25 32.80 -9.85
CA LEU A 187 -7.54 33.30 -10.30
C LEU A 187 -8.51 33.16 -9.13
N SER A 188 -9.08 34.27 -8.69
CA SER A 188 -10.10 34.31 -7.65
C SER A 188 -11.32 35.05 -8.20
N SER A 189 -12.48 34.41 -8.18
CA SER A 189 -13.77 35.04 -8.42
C SER A 189 -14.61 34.96 -7.16
N HIS A 190 -15.19 36.08 -6.75
CA HIS A 190 -16.09 36.13 -5.61
C HIS A 190 -17.24 37.09 -5.90
N ASN A 191 -18.48 36.61 -5.76
CA ASN A 191 -19.71 37.38 -5.99
C ASN A 191 -19.69 38.20 -7.29
N GLY A 192 -19.35 37.54 -8.41
CA GLY A 192 -19.29 38.17 -9.73
C GLY A 192 -18.02 38.98 -10.03
N ASN A 193 -17.22 39.35 -9.02
CA ASN A 193 -15.96 40.05 -9.23
C ASN A 193 -14.79 39.08 -9.35
N GLY A 194 -14.16 39.06 -10.52
CA GLY A 194 -12.96 38.29 -10.81
C GLY A 194 -11.68 39.10 -10.62
N ASN A 195 -10.66 38.48 -10.06
CA ASN A 195 -9.29 38.95 -10.03
C ASN A 195 -8.37 37.80 -10.44
N GLY A 196 -7.37 38.08 -11.27
CA GLY A 196 -6.38 37.10 -11.66
C GLY A 196 -5.01 37.74 -11.85
N GLY A 197 -3.98 36.92 -11.67
CA GLY A 197 -2.60 37.31 -11.88
C GLY A 197 -1.77 36.14 -12.40
N ILE A 198 -0.71 36.46 -13.13
CA ILE A 198 0.32 35.53 -13.56
C ILE A 198 1.64 36.09 -13.08
N ASN A 199 2.41 35.27 -12.38
CA ASN A 199 3.73 35.62 -11.87
C ASN A 199 4.77 34.67 -12.45
N CYS A 200 5.86 35.24 -12.95
CA CYS A 200 7.04 34.53 -13.38
C CYS A 200 8.20 34.90 -12.46
N SER A 201 8.89 33.91 -11.89
CA SER A 201 10.07 34.16 -11.06
C SER A 201 11.24 33.30 -11.46
N ILE A 202 12.44 33.84 -11.25
CA ILE A 202 13.71 33.13 -11.41
C ILE A 202 14.36 33.08 -10.04
N ARG A 203 14.55 31.86 -9.53
CA ARG A 203 15.27 31.59 -8.30
C ARG A 203 16.68 31.12 -8.63
N ARG A 204 17.67 31.73 -8.00
CA ARG A 204 19.09 31.34 -8.08
C ARG A 204 19.60 30.97 -6.71
N VAL A 205 20.12 29.75 -6.59
CA VAL A 205 20.89 29.31 -5.44
C VAL A 205 22.26 29.99 -5.49
N THR A 206 22.51 30.92 -4.56
CA THR A 206 23.74 31.73 -4.52
C THR A 206 24.83 31.07 -3.69
N SER A 207 24.46 30.31 -2.65
CA SER A 207 25.36 29.53 -1.83
C SER A 207 24.70 28.26 -1.31
N ASP A 208 25.48 27.38 -0.70
CA ASP A 208 25.00 26.23 0.09
C ASP A 208 24.03 26.63 1.22
N LYS A 209 24.07 27.89 1.65
CA LYS A 209 23.28 28.43 2.76
C LYS A 209 22.18 29.38 2.33
N GLY A 210 21.99 29.67 1.03
CA GLY A 210 21.02 30.69 0.63
C GLY A 210 20.70 30.76 -0.85
N TRP A 211 19.57 31.42 -1.14
CA TRP A 211 19.09 31.66 -2.48
C TRP A 211 18.41 33.03 -2.58
N GLY A 212 18.40 33.58 -3.79
CA GLY A 212 17.66 34.79 -4.14
C GLY A 212 16.65 34.49 -5.26
N GLU A 213 15.53 35.19 -5.28
CA GLU A 213 14.49 35.05 -6.29
C GLU A 213 13.98 36.43 -6.71
N VAL A 214 13.86 36.63 -8.02
CA VAL A 214 13.23 37.83 -8.59
C VAL A 214 11.95 37.40 -9.29
N GLU A 215 10.85 38.08 -8.97
CA GLU A 215 9.51 37.78 -9.45
C GLU A 215 8.93 39.00 -10.17
N VAL A 216 8.33 38.75 -11.33
CA VAL A 216 7.58 39.72 -12.12
C VAL A 216 6.18 39.16 -12.31
N GLY A 217 5.17 39.94 -11.94
CA GLY A 217 3.77 39.56 -12.06
C GLY A 217 2.96 40.59 -12.83
N ALA A 218 1.90 40.10 -13.49
CA ALA A 218 0.94 40.90 -14.22
C ALA A 218 -0.48 40.42 -13.92
N GLY A 219 -1.43 41.35 -13.80
CA GLY A 219 -2.82 41.09 -13.44
C GLY A 219 -3.52 42.42 -13.16
N ASN A 220 -3.86 42.70 -11.89
CA ASN A 220 -4.35 44.00 -11.43
C ASN A 220 -3.28 45.13 -11.39
N GLY A 221 -2.34 45.11 -12.33
CA GLY A 221 -1.15 45.94 -12.38
C GLY A 221 0.13 45.12 -12.48
N LEU A 222 1.25 45.81 -12.75
CA LEU A 222 2.58 45.20 -12.72
C LEU A 222 3.00 45.01 -11.26
N SER A 223 3.59 43.86 -10.93
CA SER A 223 4.20 43.62 -9.63
C SER A 223 5.64 43.16 -9.79
N LEU A 224 6.55 43.75 -9.02
CA LEU A 224 7.94 43.32 -8.93
C LEU A 224 8.22 42.86 -7.51
N ALA A 225 8.78 41.67 -7.35
CA ALA A 225 9.18 41.16 -6.06
C ALA A 225 10.64 40.68 -6.08
N ALA A 226 11.34 40.93 -4.98
CA ALA A 226 12.64 40.34 -4.71
C ALA A 226 12.54 39.57 -3.39
N LYS A 227 12.85 38.28 -3.42
CA LYS A 227 12.86 37.39 -2.25
C LYS A 227 14.27 36.88 -2.00
N GLY A 228 14.60 36.66 -0.74
CA GLY A 228 15.86 36.08 -0.32
C GLY A 228 15.65 35.13 0.84
N PHE A 229 16.47 34.08 0.88
CA PHE A 229 16.53 33.12 1.98
C PHE A 229 17.98 32.89 2.37
N ARG A 230 18.23 32.77 3.68
CA ARG A 230 19.55 32.45 4.20
C ARG A 230 19.48 31.68 5.52
N ASN A 231 20.31 30.65 5.63
CA ASN A 231 20.65 29.99 6.89
C ASN A 231 21.75 30.80 7.59
N PHE A 232 21.46 31.29 8.79
CA PHE A 232 22.41 32.07 9.59
C PHE A 232 23.26 31.17 10.51
N SER A 233 22.65 30.15 11.10
CA SER A 233 23.31 29.18 12.00
C SER A 233 22.68 27.78 11.89
N ARG A 234 23.16 26.80 12.68
CA ARG A 234 22.65 25.41 12.68
C ARG A 234 21.19 25.24 13.12
N GLY A 235 20.53 26.30 13.57
CA GLY A 235 19.11 26.29 13.94
C GLY A 235 18.34 27.55 13.54
N VAL A 236 19.01 28.57 12.97
CA VAL A 236 18.38 29.85 12.63
C VAL A 236 18.45 30.08 11.13
N PHE A 237 17.29 30.31 10.53
CA PHE A 237 17.17 30.71 9.13
C PHE A 237 16.20 31.88 9.00
N GLY A 238 16.37 32.67 7.95
CA GLY A 238 15.45 33.75 7.66
C GLY A 238 15.14 33.85 6.18
N ASN A 239 13.96 34.37 5.90
CA ASN A 239 13.58 34.82 4.58
C ASN A 239 13.12 36.27 4.62
N GLY A 240 13.26 36.95 3.50
CA GLY A 240 12.81 38.31 3.31
C GLY A 240 12.25 38.46 1.92
N SER A 241 11.25 39.32 1.76
CA SER A 241 10.73 39.70 0.45
C SER A 241 10.32 41.16 0.45
N VAL A 242 10.64 41.85 -0.64
CA VAL A 242 10.16 43.18 -0.97
C VAL A 242 9.26 43.02 -2.19
N LEU A 243 8.02 43.47 -2.10
CA LEU A 243 7.02 43.41 -3.15
C LEU A 243 6.53 44.81 -3.47
N THR A 244 6.57 45.16 -4.75
CA THR A 244 6.21 46.47 -5.27
C THR A 244 5.10 46.30 -6.29
N HIS A 245 3.91 46.82 -5.98
CA HIS A 245 2.75 46.83 -6.85
C HIS A 245 2.58 48.21 -7.50
N PHE A 246 2.51 48.23 -8.83
CA PHE A 246 2.18 49.41 -9.62
C PHE A 246 0.69 49.40 -9.89
N THR A 247 -0.06 50.20 -9.13
CA THR A 247 -1.51 50.36 -9.31
C THR A 247 -1.81 51.71 -9.97
N PRO A 248 -2.98 51.89 -10.61
CA PRO A 248 -3.39 53.20 -11.14
C PRO A 248 -3.39 54.32 -10.07
N ASN A 249 -3.58 53.93 -8.80
CA ASN A 249 -3.60 54.83 -7.65
C ASN A 249 -2.20 55.08 -7.03
N GLY A 250 -1.13 54.65 -7.69
CA GLY A 250 0.25 54.86 -7.28
C GLY A 250 1.02 53.58 -6.92
N LEU A 251 2.24 53.79 -6.43
CA LEU A 251 3.19 52.75 -6.03
C LEU A 251 2.89 52.25 -4.62
N ARG A 252 2.71 50.94 -4.46
CA ARG A 252 2.55 50.30 -3.14
C ARG A 252 3.70 49.34 -2.90
N VAL A 253 4.49 49.60 -1.86
CA VAL A 253 5.61 48.75 -1.44
C VAL A 253 5.21 48.01 -0.17
N GLY A 254 5.43 46.70 -0.16
CA GLY A 254 5.27 45.83 1.00
C GLY A 254 6.56 45.07 1.26
N THR A 255 6.92 44.94 2.53
CA THR A 255 8.07 44.13 2.95
C THR A 255 7.61 43.06 3.93
N VAL A 256 8.15 41.86 3.78
CA VAL A 256 7.91 40.74 4.69
C VAL A 256 9.25 40.15 5.06
N ALA A 257 9.52 40.00 6.35
CA ALA A 257 10.71 39.34 6.85
C ALA A 257 10.28 38.25 7.84
N THR A 258 10.75 37.03 7.67
CA THR A 258 10.55 35.94 8.65
C THR A 258 11.89 35.49 9.19
N LEU A 259 12.00 35.43 10.50
CA LEU A 259 13.08 34.76 11.21
C LEU A 259 12.51 33.49 11.84
N ALA A 260 13.17 32.35 11.61
CA ALA A 260 12.81 31.08 12.20
C ALA A 260 13.97 30.55 13.03
N ASN A 261 13.65 29.95 14.18
CA ASN A 261 14.62 29.34 15.08
C ASN A 261 14.13 27.96 15.52
N GLN A 262 14.97 26.95 15.32
CA GLN A 262 14.77 25.61 15.85
C GLN A 262 15.11 25.62 17.34
N LEU A 263 14.08 25.56 18.19
CA LEU A 263 14.21 25.61 19.64
C LEU A 263 14.52 24.22 20.23
N ASP A 264 14.03 23.17 19.56
CA ASP A 264 14.20 21.76 19.95
C ASP A 264 14.12 20.86 18.68
N GLN A 265 14.43 19.57 18.79
CA GLN A 265 14.31 18.59 17.69
C GLN A 265 12.92 18.56 17.08
N HIS A 266 11.88 18.82 17.89
CA HIS A 266 10.48 18.80 17.49
C HIS A 266 9.81 20.17 17.46
N THR A 267 10.51 21.25 17.81
CA THR A 267 9.89 22.58 18.00
C THR A 267 10.62 23.66 17.21
N VAL A 268 9.86 24.41 16.40
CA VAL A 268 10.36 25.54 15.63
C VAL A 268 9.51 26.77 15.92
N GLY A 269 10.18 27.87 16.27
CA GLY A 269 9.58 29.19 16.41
C GLY A 269 9.75 30.00 15.12
N TYR A 270 8.73 30.76 14.76
CA TYR A 270 8.72 31.69 13.64
C TYR A 270 8.30 33.07 14.12
N LEU A 271 9.00 34.09 13.65
CA LEU A 271 8.66 35.50 13.82
C LEU A 271 8.58 36.14 12.43
N THR A 272 7.38 36.46 11.97
CA THR A 272 7.16 37.13 10.69
C THR A 272 6.73 38.56 10.92
N TRP A 273 7.50 39.51 10.39
CA TRP A 273 7.17 40.92 10.33
C TRP A 273 6.69 41.29 8.93
N ARG A 274 5.60 42.07 8.85
CA ARG A 274 5.03 42.61 7.61
C ARG A 274 4.92 44.12 7.75
N ALA A 275 5.41 44.86 6.76
CA ALA A 275 5.29 46.32 6.68
C ALA A 275 4.76 46.74 5.30
N GLY A 276 4.05 47.86 5.22
CA GLY A 276 3.44 48.37 3.99
C GLY A 276 1.95 48.07 3.91
N MET A 277 1.50 47.38 2.87
CA MET A 277 0.07 47.17 2.54
C MET A 277 -0.74 46.52 3.66
N GLN A 278 -0.15 45.60 4.42
CA GLN A 278 -0.71 45.03 5.63
C GLN A 278 0.39 44.96 6.69
N SER A 279 0.34 45.88 7.65
CA SER A 279 1.35 45.98 8.69
C SER A 279 0.96 45.12 9.90
N GLY A 280 1.88 44.24 10.32
CA GLY A 280 1.66 43.38 11.46
C GLY A 280 2.80 42.42 11.74
N MET A 281 2.76 41.80 12.90
CA MET A 281 3.72 40.83 13.40
C MET A 281 3.01 39.53 13.75
N ASN A 282 3.55 38.41 13.27
CA ASN A 282 3.07 37.06 13.59
C ASN A 282 4.15 36.31 14.34
N THR A 283 3.87 35.89 15.57
CA THR A 283 4.71 34.97 16.34
C THR A 283 4.06 33.61 16.34
N MET A 284 4.74 32.58 15.86
CA MET A 284 4.22 31.22 15.76
C MET A 284 5.19 30.21 16.34
N ILE A 285 4.69 29.26 17.13
CA ILE A 285 5.45 28.12 17.65
C ILE A 285 4.78 26.85 17.14
N ILE A 286 5.55 26.03 16.43
CA ILE A 286 5.10 24.73 15.91
C ILE A 286 5.87 23.65 16.65
N ARG A 287 5.14 22.75 17.32
CA ARG A 287 5.67 21.50 17.86
C ARG A 287 5.12 20.33 17.08
N ASP A 288 5.98 19.58 16.39
CA ASP A 288 5.60 18.45 15.55
C ASP A 288 6.29 17.16 16.00
N THR A 289 5.49 16.20 16.45
CA THR A 289 5.92 14.87 16.89
C THR A 289 5.21 13.80 16.05
N PRO A 290 5.61 12.52 16.15
CA PRO A 290 4.92 11.44 15.43
C PRO A 290 3.44 11.30 15.78
N ALA A 291 3.07 11.55 17.05
CA ALA A 291 1.69 11.38 17.55
C ALA A 291 0.86 12.67 17.49
N LEU A 292 1.47 13.84 17.68
CA LEU A 292 0.76 15.12 17.78
C LEU A 292 1.49 16.25 17.08
N ARG A 293 0.70 17.20 16.55
CA ARG A 293 1.18 18.49 16.03
C ARG A 293 0.39 19.61 16.68
N VAL A 294 1.10 20.56 17.29
CA VAL A 294 0.53 21.74 17.94
C VAL A 294 1.11 22.98 17.29
N VAL A 295 0.24 23.91 16.91
CA VAL A 295 0.62 25.22 16.37
C VAL A 295 -0.05 26.29 17.22
N LEU A 296 0.75 27.10 17.89
CA LEU A 296 0.32 28.31 18.57
C LEU A 296 0.74 29.50 17.72
N SER A 297 -0.17 30.43 17.45
CA SER A 297 0.13 31.66 16.71
C SER A 297 -0.53 32.88 17.35
N ALA A 298 0.23 33.96 17.42
CA ALA A 298 -0.20 35.26 17.89
C ALA A 298 0.09 36.29 16.80
N TYR A 299 -0.97 36.89 16.26
CA TYR A 299 -0.89 37.90 15.23
C TYR A 299 -1.33 39.24 15.79
N ILE A 300 -0.46 40.24 15.69
CA ILE A 300 -0.73 41.62 16.10
C ILE A 300 -0.58 42.48 14.86
N GLY A 301 -1.67 43.07 14.38
CA GLY A 301 -1.67 43.86 13.16
C GLY A 301 -2.87 44.78 13.07
N ILE A 302 -2.82 45.66 12.06
CA ILE A 302 -3.90 46.59 11.75
C ILE A 302 -4.51 46.16 10.41
N PRO A 303 -5.81 45.81 10.36
CA PRO A 303 -6.83 45.92 11.42
C PRO A 303 -6.98 44.69 12.33
N HIS A 304 -6.31 43.57 12.04
CA HIS A 304 -6.57 42.30 12.71
C HIS A 304 -5.54 41.98 13.80
N THR A 305 -6.01 41.69 15.01
CA THR A 305 -5.19 41.10 16.08
C THR A 305 -5.89 39.84 16.59
N TYR A 306 -5.20 38.70 16.63
CA TYR A 306 -5.79 37.43 17.05
C TYR A 306 -4.76 36.47 17.64
N LEU A 307 -5.26 35.54 18.45
CA LEU A 307 -4.58 34.34 18.91
C LEU A 307 -5.20 33.11 18.23
N ALA A 308 -4.39 32.14 17.86
CA ALA A 308 -4.85 30.88 17.28
C ALA A 308 -4.07 29.69 17.84
N LEU A 309 -4.80 28.63 18.17
CA LEU A 309 -4.30 27.33 18.60
C LEU A 309 -4.82 26.27 17.64
N SER A 310 -3.93 25.49 17.03
CA SER A 310 -4.26 24.34 16.20
C SER A 310 -3.62 23.09 16.80
N TYR A 311 -4.47 22.15 17.19
CA TYR A 311 -4.11 20.85 17.74
C TYR A 311 -4.48 19.77 16.72
N THR A 312 -3.52 18.96 16.31
CA THR A 312 -3.73 17.82 15.40
C THR A 312 -3.21 16.55 16.05
N HIS A 313 -4.10 15.58 16.25
CA HIS A 313 -3.75 14.24 16.71
C HIS A 313 -3.58 13.30 15.51
N LYS A 314 -2.44 12.61 15.40
CA LYS A 314 -2.09 11.71 14.29
C LYS A 314 -2.30 10.26 14.77
N ILE A 315 -3.27 9.57 14.18
CA ILE A 315 -3.59 8.17 14.45
C ILE A 315 -2.88 7.33 13.39
N VAL A 316 -1.69 6.83 13.72
CA VAL A 316 -0.80 6.14 12.77
C VAL A 316 -1.41 4.83 12.26
N GLU A 317 -1.99 4.02 13.15
CA GLU A 317 -2.59 2.71 12.83
C GLU A 317 -3.69 2.78 11.75
N HIS A 318 -4.44 3.88 11.76
CA HIS A 318 -5.53 4.11 10.83
C HIS A 318 -5.19 5.14 9.75
N GLU A 319 -3.94 5.57 9.60
CA GLU A 319 -3.55 6.64 8.66
C GLU A 319 -4.49 7.86 8.69
N ALA A 320 -4.95 8.25 9.87
CA ALA A 320 -5.96 9.28 10.09
C ALA A 320 -5.42 10.42 10.97
N LYS A 321 -5.97 11.62 10.82
CA LYS A 321 -5.63 12.79 11.63
C LYS A 321 -6.90 13.48 12.08
N VAL A 322 -6.99 13.81 13.36
CA VAL A 322 -8.07 14.63 13.91
C VAL A 322 -7.51 16.01 14.19
N LYS A 323 -8.24 17.05 13.79
CA LYS A 323 -7.81 18.46 13.88
C LYS A 323 -8.83 19.23 14.70
N LEU A 324 -8.33 20.07 15.60
CA LEU A 324 -9.08 21.06 16.36
C LEU A 324 -8.33 22.38 16.27
N VAL A 325 -9.01 23.44 15.90
CA VAL A 325 -8.45 24.78 15.72
C VAL A 325 -9.35 25.78 16.42
N GLY A 326 -8.79 26.59 17.30
CA GLY A 326 -9.46 27.76 17.86
C GLY A 326 -8.73 29.01 17.43
N LYS A 327 -9.46 30.03 16.98
CA LYS A 327 -8.94 31.36 16.65
C LYS A 327 -9.84 32.40 17.31
N ALA A 328 -9.28 33.36 18.05
CA ALA A 328 -10.03 34.43 18.70
C ALA A 328 -9.27 35.74 18.58
N GLY A 329 -9.96 36.84 18.29
CA GLY A 329 -9.34 38.14 18.12
C GLY A 329 -10.34 39.29 17.97
N THR A 330 -9.83 40.42 17.49
CA THR A 330 -10.59 41.68 17.35
C THR A 330 -11.80 41.58 16.42
N PHE A 331 -11.80 40.59 15.51
CA PHE A 331 -12.86 40.38 14.53
C PHE A 331 -13.74 39.17 14.85
N GLY A 332 -13.66 38.66 16.09
CA GLY A 332 -14.48 37.56 16.59
C GLY A 332 -13.71 36.27 16.82
N ALA A 333 -14.46 35.17 16.96
CA ALA A 333 -13.92 33.86 17.34
C ALA A 333 -14.43 32.76 16.41
N VAL A 334 -13.54 31.82 16.06
CA VAL A 334 -13.81 30.68 15.19
C VAL A 334 -13.23 29.42 15.82
N VAL A 335 -14.05 28.38 15.92
CA VAL A 335 -13.65 27.03 16.30
C VAL A 335 -13.86 26.12 15.08
N GLU A 336 -12.82 25.42 14.65
CA GLU A 336 -12.87 24.46 13.57
C GLU A 336 -12.46 23.08 14.09
N TYR A 337 -13.28 22.06 13.84
CA TYR A 337 -12.95 20.68 14.14
C TYR A 337 -13.13 19.82 12.88
N GLY A 338 -12.33 18.77 12.73
CA GLY A 338 -12.44 17.91 11.57
C GLY A 338 -11.49 16.73 11.59
N ALA A 339 -11.62 15.90 10.56
CA ALA A 339 -10.79 14.72 10.37
C ALA A 339 -10.23 14.66 8.95
N GLU A 340 -9.06 14.07 8.81
CA GLU A 340 -8.42 13.75 7.54
C GLU A 340 -8.08 12.26 7.55
N LYS A 341 -8.44 11.56 6.47
CA LYS A 341 -8.17 10.13 6.29
C LYS A 341 -7.44 9.93 4.97
N LYS A 342 -6.36 9.16 5.01
CA LYS A 342 -5.69 8.70 3.80
C LYS A 342 -6.52 7.61 3.12
N VAL A 343 -6.81 7.81 1.83
CA VAL A 343 -7.69 6.94 1.02
C VAL A 343 -6.86 6.05 0.10
N SER A 344 -5.76 6.58 -0.42
CA SER A 344 -4.78 5.85 -1.23
C SER A 344 -3.36 6.30 -0.90
N GLN A 345 -2.35 5.68 -1.51
CA GLN A 345 -0.94 6.05 -1.29
C GLN A 345 -0.69 7.56 -1.48
N ASN A 346 -1.37 8.18 -2.45
CA ASN A 346 -1.16 9.57 -2.85
C ASN A 346 -2.41 10.45 -2.64
N SER A 347 -3.49 9.95 -2.02
CA SER A 347 -4.72 10.73 -1.83
C SER A 347 -5.19 10.73 -0.39
N SER A 348 -5.51 11.90 0.15
CA SER A 348 -6.20 12.05 1.44
C SER A 348 -7.45 12.91 1.29
N LEU A 349 -8.49 12.51 2.00
CA LEU A 349 -9.75 13.24 2.09
C LEU A 349 -9.84 13.86 3.48
N SER A 350 -10.32 15.09 3.57
CA SER A 350 -10.58 15.76 4.84
C SER A 350 -11.93 16.44 4.83
N ALA A 351 -12.57 16.43 5.98
CA ALA A 351 -13.79 17.16 6.26
C ALA A 351 -13.60 17.91 7.59
N SER A 352 -13.84 19.21 7.60
CA SER A 352 -13.84 20.02 8.81
C SER A 352 -15.03 20.97 8.83
N LEU A 353 -15.58 21.19 10.02
CA LEU A 353 -16.63 22.16 10.27
C LEU A 353 -16.02 23.33 11.04
N ALA A 354 -16.13 24.54 10.49
CA ALA A 354 -15.72 25.78 11.13
C ALA A 354 -16.96 26.56 11.57
N ILE A 355 -17.01 26.93 12.85
CA ILE A 355 -18.10 27.65 13.49
C ILE A 355 -17.51 28.92 14.06
N GLY A 356 -18.02 30.08 13.67
CA GLY A 356 -17.51 31.33 14.25
C GLY A 356 -18.44 32.52 14.13
N VAL A 357 -18.20 33.52 14.97
CA VAL A 357 -18.89 34.82 14.93
C VAL A 357 -17.87 35.84 14.44
N PRO A 358 -18.16 36.67 13.41
CA PRO A 358 -19.41 36.77 12.65
C PRO A 358 -19.44 35.88 11.38
N THR A 359 -18.51 34.93 11.24
CA THR A 359 -18.33 34.20 9.96
C THR A 359 -19.40 33.16 9.66
N GLY A 360 -20.19 32.73 10.65
CA GLY A 360 -21.16 31.65 10.52
C GLY A 360 -20.54 30.26 10.56
N ILE A 361 -21.28 29.29 10.00
CA ILE A 361 -20.96 27.86 9.98
C ILE A 361 -20.55 27.45 8.55
N HIS A 362 -19.32 26.94 8.41
CA HIS A 362 -18.73 26.51 7.15
C HIS A 362 -18.33 25.04 7.19
N LEU A 363 -18.81 24.24 6.25
CA LEU A 363 -18.33 22.88 6.01
C LEU A 363 -17.23 22.91 4.93
N LYS A 364 -16.02 22.52 5.30
CA LYS A 364 -14.85 22.44 4.42
C LYS A 364 -14.55 21.00 4.07
N LEU A 365 -14.67 20.65 2.80
CA LEU A 365 -14.27 19.36 2.26
C LEU A 365 -13.01 19.57 1.41
N LYS A 366 -11.94 18.80 1.65
CA LYS A 366 -10.73 18.87 0.82
C LYS A 366 -10.24 17.47 0.45
N LEU A 367 -9.95 17.29 -0.84
CA LEU A 367 -9.25 16.16 -1.41
C LEU A 367 -7.84 16.59 -1.79
N HIS A 368 -6.85 16.07 -1.08
CA HIS A 368 -5.46 16.17 -1.48
C HIS A 368 -5.14 14.96 -2.36
N ARG A 369 -4.63 15.19 -3.57
CA ARG A 369 -4.20 14.15 -4.51
C ARG A 369 -2.84 14.53 -5.08
N ALA A 370 -1.80 13.84 -4.62
CA ALA A 370 -0.41 14.13 -4.94
C ALA A 370 -0.07 15.62 -4.68
N SER A 371 0.29 16.37 -5.73
CA SER A 371 0.60 17.80 -5.66
C SER A 371 -0.61 18.72 -5.89
N GLN A 372 -1.81 18.16 -6.00
CA GLN A 372 -3.05 18.88 -6.27
C GLN A 372 -3.97 18.85 -5.05
N THR A 373 -4.65 19.96 -4.78
CA THR A 373 -5.66 20.06 -3.71
C THR A 373 -6.97 20.58 -4.29
N TYR A 374 -8.04 19.83 -4.10
CA TYR A 374 -9.39 20.23 -4.46
C TYR A 374 -10.19 20.48 -3.19
N GLY A 375 -10.79 21.65 -3.06
CA GLY A 375 -11.53 22.07 -1.90
C GLY A 375 -12.94 22.55 -2.27
N ALA A 376 -13.89 22.26 -1.41
CA ALA A 376 -15.22 22.85 -1.40
C ALA A 376 -15.47 23.43 0.00
N THR A 377 -15.77 24.73 0.09
CA THR A 377 -16.20 25.38 1.32
C THR A 377 -17.67 25.74 1.18
N ILE A 378 -18.52 25.10 1.96
CA ILE A 378 -19.97 25.27 1.91
C ILE A 378 -20.37 26.11 3.12
N LEU A 379 -20.89 27.31 2.88
CA LEU A 379 -21.53 28.15 3.90
C LEU A 379 -22.92 27.55 4.18
N LEU A 380 -23.13 27.07 5.40
CA LEU A 380 -24.39 26.45 5.81
C LEU A 380 -25.34 27.45 6.46
N CYS A 381 -24.82 28.39 7.25
CA CYS A 381 -25.62 29.42 7.89
C CYS A 381 -24.71 30.55 8.38
N GLU A 382 -25.19 31.79 8.34
CA GLU A 382 -24.46 32.96 8.87
C GLU A 382 -24.60 33.06 10.41
N GLU A 383 -25.71 32.57 10.95
CA GLU A 383 -25.96 32.49 12.38
C GLU A 383 -25.54 31.15 12.97
N ILE A 384 -25.24 31.15 14.28
CA ILE A 384 -24.86 29.92 14.98
C ILE A 384 -26.12 29.19 15.42
N LEU A 385 -26.61 28.31 14.57
CA LEU A 385 -27.73 27.42 14.85
C LEU A 385 -27.24 25.98 15.14
N PRO A 386 -27.85 25.26 16.11
CA PRO A 386 -27.47 23.88 16.40
C PRO A 386 -27.70 22.90 15.23
N ALA A 387 -28.75 23.11 14.45
CA ALA A 387 -29.12 22.20 13.36
C ALA A 387 -28.03 22.10 12.27
N PRO A 388 -27.55 23.20 11.65
CA PRO A 388 -26.44 23.16 10.68
C PRO A 388 -25.15 22.53 11.24
N ILE A 389 -24.89 22.64 12.55
CA ILE A 389 -23.74 22.01 13.20
C ILE A 389 -23.87 20.49 13.18
N ILE A 390 -25.06 19.97 13.50
CA ILE A 390 -25.35 18.53 13.51
C ILE A 390 -25.29 17.99 12.08
N TYR A 391 -25.96 18.63 11.12
CA TYR A 391 -25.92 18.19 9.72
C TYR A 391 -24.51 18.28 9.14
N GLY A 392 -23.78 19.38 9.39
CA GLY A 392 -22.41 19.57 8.93
C GLY A 392 -21.39 18.59 9.51
N SER A 393 -21.70 17.93 10.64
CA SER A 393 -20.83 16.91 11.24
C SER A 393 -21.25 15.48 10.90
N VAL A 394 -22.55 15.18 10.94
CA VAL A 394 -23.06 13.82 10.72
C VAL A 394 -23.09 13.44 9.25
N VAL A 395 -23.51 14.35 8.35
CA VAL A 395 -23.68 14.04 6.92
C VAL A 395 -22.35 13.65 6.25
N PRO A 396 -21.22 14.36 6.45
CA PRO A 396 -19.94 13.93 5.87
C PRO A 396 -19.46 12.57 6.40
N LEU A 397 -19.76 12.24 7.66
CA LEU A 397 -19.35 10.98 8.29
C LEU A 397 -20.15 9.80 7.75
N VAL A 398 -21.48 9.94 7.67
CA VAL A 398 -22.36 8.93 7.05
C VAL A 398 -22.06 8.80 5.55
N GLY A 399 -21.84 9.93 4.86
CA GLY A 399 -21.44 9.97 3.46
C GLY A 399 -20.11 9.25 3.21
N TRP A 400 -19.12 9.40 4.10
CA TRP A 400 -17.86 8.66 4.02
C TRP A 400 -18.08 7.15 4.20
N LEU A 401 -18.88 6.72 5.17
CA LEU A 401 -19.20 5.31 5.38
C LEU A 401 -19.91 4.68 4.18
N ALA A 402 -20.85 5.41 3.59
CA ALA A 402 -21.53 5.01 2.36
C ALA A 402 -20.56 4.93 1.18
N LEU A 403 -19.73 5.95 0.95
CA LEU A 403 -18.70 5.97 -0.10
C LEU A 403 -17.73 4.79 0.06
N GLN A 404 -17.31 4.51 1.30
CA GLN A 404 -16.38 3.44 1.62
C GLN A 404 -16.98 2.07 1.31
N LYS A 405 -18.21 1.78 1.73
CA LYS A 405 -18.87 0.49 1.51
C LYS A 405 -19.38 0.30 0.08
N LEU A 406 -19.94 1.34 -0.53
CA LEU A 406 -20.63 1.22 -1.82
C LEU A 406 -19.71 1.41 -3.04
N ILE A 407 -18.62 2.17 -2.91
CA ILE A 407 -17.75 2.52 -4.05
C ILE A 407 -16.31 2.04 -3.83
N ILE A 408 -15.68 2.40 -2.72
CA ILE A 408 -14.24 2.16 -2.53
C ILE A 408 -13.93 0.67 -2.34
N GLN A 409 -14.64 -0.01 -1.43
CA GLN A 409 -14.44 -1.44 -1.17
C GLN A 409 -14.68 -2.33 -2.40
N PRO A 410 -15.80 -2.21 -3.15
CA PRO A 410 -15.99 -3.04 -4.34
C PRO A 410 -14.92 -2.79 -5.41
N TYR A 411 -14.51 -1.54 -5.62
CA TYR A 411 -13.44 -1.21 -6.56
C TYR A 411 -12.09 -1.86 -6.17
N LEU A 412 -11.70 -1.77 -4.89
CA LEU A 412 -10.46 -2.40 -4.39
C LEU A 412 -10.51 -3.93 -4.45
N ARG A 413 -11.67 -4.54 -4.23
CA ARG A 413 -11.86 -6.00 -4.40
C ARG A 413 -11.70 -6.40 -5.86
N GLN A 414 -12.29 -5.65 -6.77
CA GLN A 414 -12.18 -5.89 -8.21
C GLN A 414 -10.73 -5.75 -8.70
N GLN A 415 -9.99 -4.74 -8.22
CA GLN A 415 -8.56 -4.61 -8.54
C GLN A 415 -7.73 -5.81 -8.07
N ARG A 416 -7.94 -6.25 -6.82
CA ARG A 416 -7.25 -7.44 -6.29
C ARG A 416 -7.57 -8.69 -7.10
N GLN A 417 -8.83 -8.90 -7.46
CA GLN A 417 -9.22 -10.03 -8.30
C GLN A 417 -8.58 -9.96 -9.68
N ALA A 418 -8.56 -8.79 -10.32
CA ALA A 418 -7.91 -8.61 -11.61
C ALA A 418 -6.39 -8.89 -11.56
N GLU A 419 -5.73 -8.50 -10.46
CA GLU A 419 -4.31 -8.76 -10.24
C GLU A 419 -4.01 -10.26 -10.05
N VAL A 420 -4.83 -10.97 -9.26
CA VAL A 420 -4.76 -12.44 -9.12
C VAL A 420 -4.95 -13.12 -10.48
N VAL A 421 -5.95 -12.72 -11.27
CA VAL A 421 -6.16 -13.28 -12.62
C VAL A 421 -4.96 -13.02 -13.53
N LYS A 422 -4.35 -11.83 -13.46
CA LYS A 422 -3.15 -11.51 -14.24
C LYS A 422 -1.96 -12.38 -13.83
N GLN A 423 -1.75 -12.59 -12.52
CA GLN A 423 -0.72 -13.50 -12.02
C GLN A 423 -0.96 -14.95 -12.47
N ARG A 424 -2.22 -15.41 -12.44
CA ARG A 424 -2.61 -16.74 -12.94
C ARG A 424 -2.29 -16.89 -14.43
N GLN A 425 -2.55 -15.86 -15.25
CA GLN A 425 -2.21 -15.89 -16.68
C GLN A 425 -0.70 -15.91 -16.92
N ALA A 426 0.06 -15.11 -16.18
CA ALA A 426 1.52 -15.06 -16.28
C ALA A 426 2.17 -16.41 -15.90
N ASN A 427 1.67 -17.06 -14.86
CA ASN A 427 2.20 -18.33 -14.35
C ASN A 427 1.71 -19.58 -15.09
N LYS A 428 0.81 -19.43 -16.08
CA LYS A 428 0.16 -20.57 -16.76
C LYS A 428 1.16 -21.49 -17.46
N THR A 429 2.17 -20.94 -18.13
CA THR A 429 3.19 -21.74 -18.85
C THR A 429 4.04 -22.55 -17.87
N ARG A 430 4.51 -21.90 -16.79
CA ARG A 430 5.26 -22.54 -15.70
C ARG A 430 4.45 -23.64 -15.02
N LEU A 431 3.17 -23.41 -14.77
CA LEU A 431 2.27 -24.42 -14.18
C LEU A 431 2.17 -25.66 -15.06
N LEU A 432 2.08 -25.48 -16.38
CA LEU A 432 2.03 -26.59 -17.35
C LEU A 432 3.34 -27.40 -17.38
N GLU A 433 4.49 -26.72 -17.31
CA GLU A 433 5.80 -27.39 -17.22
C GLU A 433 5.91 -28.20 -15.92
N LYS A 434 5.58 -27.59 -14.78
CA LYS A 434 5.60 -28.28 -13.47
C LYS A 434 4.63 -29.44 -13.39
N ARG A 435 3.44 -29.30 -14.00
CA ARG A 435 2.48 -30.40 -14.12
C ARG A 435 3.08 -31.57 -14.91
N ARG A 436 3.78 -31.31 -16.01
CA ARG A 436 4.45 -32.36 -16.81
C ARG A 436 5.53 -33.07 -16.01
N GLU A 437 6.41 -32.31 -15.34
CA GLU A 437 7.46 -32.85 -14.45
C GLU A 437 6.87 -33.74 -13.34
N ALA A 438 5.76 -33.31 -12.73
CA ALA A 438 5.09 -34.08 -11.69
C ALA A 438 4.47 -35.38 -12.24
N THR A 439 3.77 -35.32 -13.38
CA THR A 439 3.18 -36.52 -13.99
C THR A 439 4.22 -37.56 -14.38
N ALA A 440 5.35 -37.11 -14.91
CA ALA A 440 6.53 -37.91 -15.21
C ALA A 440 7.05 -38.65 -13.96
N ALA A 441 7.29 -37.90 -12.87
CA ALA A 441 7.74 -38.46 -11.61
C ALA A 441 6.76 -39.50 -11.05
N VAL A 442 5.45 -39.25 -11.14
CA VAL A 442 4.40 -40.19 -10.69
C VAL A 442 4.42 -41.49 -11.47
N GLU A 443 4.62 -41.43 -12.79
CA GLU A 443 4.73 -42.65 -13.60
C GLU A 443 5.90 -43.53 -13.17
N LEU A 444 7.06 -42.95 -12.87
CA LEU A 444 8.24 -43.67 -12.38
C LEU A 444 8.00 -44.35 -11.02
N MET A 445 7.08 -43.80 -10.21
CA MET A 445 6.76 -44.35 -8.88
C MET A 445 5.77 -45.51 -8.90
N ARG A 446 4.96 -45.66 -9.96
CA ARG A 446 3.82 -46.61 -10.00
C ARG A 446 4.23 -48.06 -9.68
N GLU A 447 5.33 -48.54 -10.25
CA GLU A 447 5.77 -49.92 -10.02
C GLU A 447 6.22 -50.16 -8.58
N THR A 448 6.89 -49.19 -7.98
CA THR A 448 7.34 -49.29 -6.59
C THR A 448 6.16 -49.21 -5.64
N VAL A 449 5.20 -48.33 -5.92
CA VAL A 449 3.97 -48.18 -5.13
C VAL A 449 3.14 -49.47 -5.13
N ARG A 450 2.99 -50.13 -6.29
CA ARG A 450 2.31 -51.45 -6.36
C ARG A 450 2.93 -52.45 -5.38
N ARG A 451 4.26 -52.57 -5.38
CA ARG A 451 4.96 -53.47 -4.45
C ARG A 451 4.77 -53.11 -2.97
N ILE A 452 4.72 -51.81 -2.66
CA ILE A 452 4.48 -51.35 -1.28
C ILE A 452 3.05 -51.71 -0.86
N VAL A 453 2.06 -51.48 -1.73
CA VAL A 453 0.66 -51.83 -1.46
C VAL A 453 0.52 -53.33 -1.20
N ASP A 454 1.07 -54.19 -2.06
CA ASP A 454 1.00 -55.65 -1.87
C ASP A 454 1.60 -56.10 -0.51
N GLN A 455 2.71 -55.47 -0.09
CA GLN A 455 3.37 -55.77 1.18
C GLN A 455 2.58 -55.29 2.40
N GLU A 456 1.99 -54.10 2.32
CA GLU A 456 1.17 -53.52 3.38
C GLU A 456 -0.17 -54.25 3.50
N GLU A 457 -0.82 -54.62 2.39
CA GLU A 457 -2.05 -55.41 2.39
C GLU A 457 -1.86 -56.78 3.04
N ALA A 458 -0.76 -57.48 2.71
CA ALA A 458 -0.43 -58.77 3.31
C ALA A 458 -0.27 -58.71 4.84
N ARG A 459 0.11 -57.54 5.37
CA ARG A 459 0.31 -57.30 6.81
C ARG A 459 -0.84 -56.52 7.47
N LYS A 460 -1.92 -56.23 6.74
CA LYS A 460 -3.03 -55.35 7.16
C LYS A 460 -2.55 -53.97 7.65
N GLY A 461 -1.48 -53.48 7.02
CA GLY A 461 -0.80 -52.23 7.31
C GLY A 461 -1.51 -51.01 6.73
N LEU A 462 -0.75 -49.96 6.42
CA LEU A 462 -1.29 -48.67 5.98
C LEU A 462 -1.36 -48.59 4.45
N VAL A 463 -2.56 -48.41 3.91
CA VAL A 463 -2.79 -48.22 2.47
C VAL A 463 -3.57 -46.93 2.23
N ILE A 464 -3.01 -45.99 1.47
CA ILE A 464 -3.67 -44.75 1.07
C ILE A 464 -4.67 -45.08 -0.04
N LEU A 465 -5.95 -44.76 0.19
CA LEU A 465 -7.03 -44.98 -0.78
C LEU A 465 -7.15 -43.78 -1.73
N GLN A 466 -7.15 -42.57 -1.18
CA GLN A 466 -7.29 -41.32 -1.93
C GLN A 466 -6.49 -40.21 -1.25
N GLY A 467 -5.81 -39.38 -2.04
CA GLY A 467 -5.13 -38.16 -1.60
C GLY A 467 -5.44 -37.00 -2.54
N TRP A 468 -5.97 -35.90 -2.01
CA TRP A 468 -6.35 -34.72 -2.78
C TRP A 468 -5.60 -33.50 -2.27
N TYR A 469 -4.89 -32.79 -3.15
CA TYR A 469 -4.10 -31.60 -2.83
C TYR A 469 -4.51 -30.40 -3.68
N GLY A 470 -4.84 -29.28 -3.04
CA GLY A 470 -5.24 -28.03 -3.71
C GLY A 470 -6.20 -27.20 -2.88
N GLN A 471 -6.98 -26.34 -3.54
CA GLN A 471 -8.02 -25.56 -2.89
C GLN A 471 -9.30 -26.40 -2.74
N LEU A 472 -9.43 -27.09 -1.61
CA LEU A 472 -10.63 -27.88 -1.30
C LEU A 472 -11.69 -26.93 -0.73
N VAL A 473 -12.79 -26.74 -1.46
CA VAL A 473 -13.94 -25.97 -0.96
C VAL A 473 -14.62 -26.81 0.12
N ALA A 474 -14.42 -26.43 1.38
CA ALA A 474 -15.09 -27.04 2.51
C ALA A 474 -16.52 -26.50 2.62
N GLU A 475 -17.44 -26.89 1.72
CA GLU A 475 -18.89 -26.74 1.93
C GLU A 475 -19.72 -27.42 0.82
N GLY A 476 -20.54 -28.41 1.19
CA GLY A 476 -21.57 -29.01 0.34
C GLY A 476 -21.51 -30.54 0.25
N LYS A 477 -22.63 -31.21 0.49
CA LYS A 477 -22.83 -32.67 0.52
C LYS A 477 -22.68 -33.39 -0.84
N ASP A 478 -22.07 -32.75 -1.83
CA ASP A 478 -21.93 -33.31 -3.18
C ASP A 478 -20.48 -33.75 -3.40
N GLU A 479 -20.21 -35.04 -3.20
CA GLU A 479 -18.88 -35.66 -3.29
C GLU A 479 -18.28 -35.72 -4.72
N GLU A 480 -18.89 -35.10 -5.74
CA GLU A 480 -18.56 -35.41 -7.15
C GLU A 480 -17.99 -34.27 -8.01
N ALA A 481 -17.78 -33.06 -7.48
CA ALA A 481 -17.18 -31.97 -8.25
C ALA A 481 -15.84 -31.49 -7.66
N LEU A 482 -14.76 -32.25 -7.92
CA LEU A 482 -13.40 -31.74 -7.73
C LEU A 482 -13.18 -30.57 -8.69
N SER A 483 -12.79 -29.40 -8.17
CA SER A 483 -12.38 -28.29 -9.02
C SER A 483 -11.16 -28.70 -9.87
N PRO A 484 -10.95 -28.11 -11.07
CA PRO A 484 -9.76 -28.39 -11.90
C PRO A 484 -8.43 -28.01 -11.23
N GLU A 485 -8.51 -27.46 -10.03
CA GLU A 485 -7.47 -26.92 -9.15
C GLU A 485 -7.08 -27.92 -8.04
N VAL A 486 -7.61 -29.15 -8.07
CA VAL A 486 -7.24 -30.24 -7.15
C VAL A 486 -6.46 -31.32 -7.89
N VAL A 487 -5.35 -31.76 -7.29
CA VAL A 487 -4.46 -32.79 -7.82
C VAL A 487 -4.60 -34.06 -6.99
N ASP A 488 -4.71 -35.20 -7.67
CA ASP A 488 -4.61 -36.53 -7.03
C ASP A 488 -3.14 -36.83 -6.69
N VAL A 489 -2.89 -36.99 -5.39
CA VAL A 489 -1.56 -37.23 -4.79
C VAL A 489 -1.44 -38.61 -4.15
N THR A 490 -2.37 -39.53 -4.44
CA THR A 490 -2.44 -40.86 -3.81
C THR A 490 -1.15 -41.67 -3.97
N ILE A 491 -0.57 -41.68 -5.17
CA ILE A 491 0.62 -42.48 -5.50
C ILE A 491 1.85 -41.94 -4.74
N GLN A 492 1.98 -40.63 -4.67
CA GLN A 492 3.10 -39.93 -4.06
C GLN A 492 3.08 -40.14 -2.54
N LEU A 493 1.91 -40.05 -1.91
CA LEU A 493 1.74 -40.35 -0.49
C LEU A 493 2.01 -41.83 -0.19
N GLN A 494 1.49 -42.76 -1.00
CA GLN A 494 1.73 -44.20 -0.80
C GLN A 494 3.21 -44.56 -0.93
N CYS A 495 3.95 -43.89 -1.81
CA CYS A 495 5.39 -44.08 -1.98
C CYS A 495 6.20 -43.73 -0.71
N LEU A 496 5.67 -42.85 0.14
CA LEU A 496 6.29 -42.42 1.39
C LEU A 496 5.94 -43.30 2.59
N VAL A 497 5.01 -44.25 2.45
CA VAL A 497 4.61 -45.19 3.52
C VAL A 497 5.77 -46.13 3.84
N LYS A 498 6.07 -46.30 5.13
CA LYS A 498 7.07 -47.24 5.62
C LYS A 498 6.63 -47.83 6.95
N ASP A 499 6.76 -49.15 7.10
CA ASP A 499 6.42 -49.89 8.32
C ASP A 499 5.01 -49.55 8.82
N SER A 500 4.04 -49.52 7.89
CA SER A 500 2.64 -49.15 8.14
C SER A 500 2.43 -47.76 8.75
N ARG A 501 3.32 -46.80 8.48
CA ARG A 501 3.20 -45.39 8.92
C ARG A 501 3.55 -44.43 7.78
N LEU A 502 2.89 -43.28 7.77
CA LEU A 502 3.24 -42.14 6.92
C LEU A 502 3.49 -40.91 7.79
N ILE A 503 4.64 -40.28 7.57
CA ILE A 503 5.07 -39.06 8.25
C ILE A 503 5.39 -38.01 7.17
N LEU A 504 4.67 -36.89 7.21
CA LEU A 504 4.94 -35.67 6.45
C LEU A 504 5.39 -34.59 7.43
N GLN A 505 6.43 -33.85 7.07
CA GLN A 505 7.00 -32.80 7.92
C GLN A 505 6.26 -31.46 7.77
N ASP A 506 6.52 -30.52 8.68
CA ASP A 506 5.98 -29.15 8.69
C ASP A 506 6.63 -28.29 7.59
N SER A 507 6.33 -28.62 6.33
CA SER A 507 6.82 -27.91 5.16
C SER A 507 5.82 -27.99 4.01
N SER A 508 6.00 -27.11 3.03
CA SER A 508 5.14 -26.98 1.84
C SER A 508 5.08 -28.31 1.08
N LYS A 509 3.90 -28.93 0.97
CA LYS A 509 3.77 -30.28 0.39
C LYS A 509 4.07 -30.30 -1.10
N CYS A 510 4.01 -29.17 -1.79
CA CYS A 510 4.37 -29.08 -3.20
C CYS A 510 5.86 -29.33 -3.48
N SER A 511 6.74 -29.30 -2.47
CA SER A 511 8.15 -29.68 -2.60
C SER A 511 8.37 -31.21 -2.59
N LEU A 512 7.34 -32.02 -2.35
CA LEU A 512 7.45 -33.48 -2.40
C LEU A 512 7.64 -33.98 -3.85
N PRO A 513 8.42 -35.06 -4.07
CA PRO A 513 8.62 -35.62 -5.39
C PRO A 513 7.29 -35.99 -6.06
N GLY A 514 7.05 -35.46 -7.28
CA GLY A 514 5.83 -35.73 -8.04
C GLY A 514 4.58 -34.97 -7.58
N LEU A 515 4.72 -34.02 -6.65
CA LEU A 515 3.71 -32.99 -6.40
C LEU A 515 4.10 -31.69 -7.13
N TYR A 516 3.08 -30.90 -7.44
CA TYR A 516 3.24 -29.51 -7.90
C TYR A 516 2.14 -28.66 -7.28
N ASP A 517 2.33 -27.35 -7.24
CA ASP A 517 1.34 -26.41 -6.73
C ASP A 517 0.28 -26.11 -7.82
N PRO A 518 -1.00 -26.50 -7.64
CA PRO A 518 -2.06 -26.17 -8.59
C PRO A 518 -2.58 -24.73 -8.50
N CYS A 519 -2.38 -24.06 -7.35
CA CYS A 519 -2.94 -22.73 -7.05
C CYS A 519 -1.88 -21.83 -6.37
N PRO A 520 -0.88 -21.33 -7.12
CA PRO A 520 0.20 -20.54 -6.55
C PRO A 520 -0.30 -19.24 -5.90
N GLY A 521 0.04 -19.04 -4.63
CA GLY A 521 -0.33 -17.84 -3.87
C GLY A 521 -1.72 -17.89 -3.21
N GLU A 522 -2.41 -19.03 -3.28
CA GLU A 522 -3.69 -19.27 -2.62
C GLU A 522 -3.57 -20.34 -1.53
N ASP A 523 -4.53 -20.38 -0.62
CA ASP A 523 -4.53 -21.35 0.48
C ASP A 523 -4.80 -22.77 -0.02
N LYS A 524 -3.89 -23.70 0.32
CA LYS A 524 -3.93 -25.10 -0.12
C LYS A 524 -4.12 -26.04 1.06
N THR A 525 -4.81 -27.13 0.79
CA THR A 525 -5.13 -28.18 1.78
C THR A 525 -4.86 -29.56 1.19
N LEU A 526 -4.45 -30.49 2.05
CA LEU A 526 -4.25 -31.89 1.72
C LEU A 526 -5.27 -32.75 2.47
N ARG A 527 -6.12 -33.46 1.73
CA ARG A 527 -7.09 -34.43 2.27
C ARG A 527 -6.63 -35.84 1.94
N VAL A 528 -6.52 -36.69 2.95
CA VAL A 528 -6.02 -38.07 2.82
C VAL A 528 -7.01 -39.04 3.43
N ARG A 529 -7.45 -40.01 2.62
CA ARG A 529 -8.29 -41.15 3.03
C ARG A 529 -7.46 -42.43 2.93
N TYR A 530 -7.41 -43.22 4.00
CA TYR A 530 -6.52 -44.38 4.10
C TYR A 530 -7.16 -45.53 4.87
N LEU A 531 -6.68 -46.75 4.61
CA LEU A 531 -7.05 -47.99 5.25
C LEU A 531 -5.92 -48.42 6.21
N PHE A 532 -6.28 -48.80 7.43
CA PHE A 532 -5.36 -49.39 8.39
C PHE A 532 -6.10 -50.45 9.21
N HIS A 533 -5.58 -51.68 9.27
CA HIS A 533 -6.25 -52.81 9.94
C HIS A 533 -7.70 -53.02 9.48
N ALA A 534 -7.97 -52.89 8.16
CA ALA A 534 -9.29 -52.99 7.54
C ALA A 534 -10.32 -51.93 8.01
N VAL A 535 -9.87 -50.83 8.61
CA VAL A 535 -10.71 -49.70 9.01
C VAL A 535 -10.31 -48.45 8.23
N THR A 536 -11.30 -47.75 7.67
CA THR A 536 -11.10 -46.52 6.90
C THR A 536 -10.94 -45.32 7.81
N HIS A 537 -10.01 -44.44 7.45
CA HIS A 537 -9.70 -43.21 8.16
C HIS A 537 -9.59 -42.05 7.16
N GLU A 538 -9.85 -40.83 7.62
CA GLU A 538 -9.78 -39.61 6.82
C GLU A 538 -9.26 -38.42 7.64
N VAL A 539 -8.46 -37.56 7.00
CA VAL A 539 -7.91 -36.36 7.62
C VAL A 539 -7.68 -35.27 6.57
N THR A 540 -7.93 -34.02 6.96
CA THR A 540 -7.63 -32.83 6.15
C THR A 540 -6.68 -31.94 6.93
N ILE A 541 -5.56 -31.56 6.31
CA ILE A 541 -4.53 -30.69 6.91
C ILE A 541 -4.22 -29.51 5.97
N LYS A 542 -3.63 -28.45 6.53
CA LYS A 542 -3.08 -27.34 5.75
C LYS A 542 -1.74 -27.71 5.10
N ASP A 543 -1.33 -26.98 4.07
CA ASP A 543 -0.08 -27.24 3.32
C ASP A 543 1.16 -27.38 4.22
N ASN A 544 1.35 -26.45 5.16
CA ASN A 544 2.54 -26.42 6.01
C ASN A 544 2.44 -27.27 7.29
N GLU A 545 1.34 -28.01 7.47
CA GLU A 545 1.10 -28.78 8.70
C GLU A 545 1.66 -30.21 8.57
N SER A 546 2.30 -30.72 9.61
CA SER A 546 2.82 -32.10 9.64
C SER A 546 1.69 -33.11 9.76
N LEU A 547 1.89 -34.25 9.11
CA LEU A 547 0.94 -35.36 9.14
C LEU A 547 1.64 -36.61 9.67
N ARG A 548 1.08 -37.23 10.71
CA ARG A 548 1.49 -38.56 11.18
C ARG A 548 0.27 -39.46 11.20
N ILE A 549 0.25 -40.49 10.37
CA ILE A 549 -0.84 -41.48 10.29
C ILE A 549 -0.24 -42.90 10.38
N PRO A 550 -0.96 -43.88 10.94
CA PRO A 550 -2.37 -43.84 11.37
C PRO A 550 -2.60 -43.19 12.75
N LYS A 551 -3.76 -42.54 12.94
CA LYS A 551 -4.26 -42.03 14.24
C LYS A 551 -5.72 -42.43 14.45
N GLN A 552 -6.10 -42.79 15.68
CA GLN A 552 -7.49 -43.16 16.02
C GLN A 552 -8.49 -42.02 15.77
N SER A 553 -8.08 -40.76 15.96
CA SER A 553 -8.92 -39.58 15.73
C SER A 553 -9.38 -39.41 14.29
N HIS A 554 -8.75 -40.10 13.34
CA HIS A 554 -9.08 -40.01 11.92
C HIS A 554 -10.06 -41.10 11.48
N ARG A 555 -10.47 -42.00 12.38
CA ARG A 555 -11.33 -43.14 12.03
C ARG A 555 -12.69 -42.64 11.54
N LEU A 556 -13.12 -43.12 10.39
CA LEU A 556 -14.49 -42.91 9.93
C LEU A 556 -15.37 -43.94 10.65
N GLU A 557 -16.40 -43.47 11.35
CA GLU A 557 -17.45 -44.35 11.88
C GLU A 557 -18.27 -44.83 10.68
N THR A 558 -18.13 -46.11 10.35
CA THR A 558 -18.96 -46.82 9.37
C THR A 558 -20.34 -47.12 9.92
#